data_AF-A0A402AD18-F1
#
_entry.id   AF-A0A402AD18-F1
#
_cell.length_a   1.000
_cell.length_b   1.000
_cell.length_c   1.000
_cell.angle_alpha   90.00
_cell.angle_beta   90.00
_cell.angle_gamma   90.00
#
_symmetry.space_group_name_H-M   'P 1'
#
loop_
_entity.id
_entity.type
_entity.pdbx_description
1 polymer ?
#
loop_
_entity_poly.entity_id
_entity_poly.type
_entity_poly.pdbx_seq_one_letter_code
_entity_poly.pdbx_strand_id
1 'polypeptide(L)'
;MLRFDVALWRRWSSLFPDQVGYLEADNAYSAIVQLMHTYGYTQVEHAAARALDGSLVYRVYHLRGIERGPIWFYGRTLKDSTIQHVPDQG
;
A
#
# COMPACT_ATOMS: atom_id res chain seq x y z
N MET A 1 5.29 11.35 -10.93
CA MET A 1 4.47 10.40 -10.17
C MET A 1 3.76 9.46 -11.13
N LEU A 2 3.87 8.16 -10.87
CA LEU A 2 3.22 7.09 -11.61
C LEU A 2 2.17 6.43 -10.72
N ARG A 3 1.11 5.92 -11.36
CA ARG A 3 0.05 5.20 -10.66
C ARG A 3 0.34 3.70 -10.70
N PHE A 4 0.39 3.09 -9.53
CA PHE A 4 0.71 1.68 -9.35
C PHE A 4 -0.49 0.92 -8.78
N ASP A 5 -0.76 -0.24 -9.36
CA ASP A 5 -1.57 -1.31 -8.79
C ASP A 5 -0.65 -2.16 -7.90
N VAL A 6 -0.90 -2.13 -6.59
CA VAL A 6 -0.05 -2.75 -5.59
C VAL A 6 -0.82 -3.87 -4.90
N ALA A 7 -0.15 -5.00 -4.67
CA ALA A 7 -0.68 -6.16 -3.98
C ALA A 7 0.33 -6.66 -2.93
N LEU A 8 -0.16 -7.02 -1.75
CA LEU A 8 0.62 -7.50 -0.61
C LEU A 8 0.11 -8.85 -0.15
N TRP A 9 1.04 -9.74 0.20
CA TRP A 9 0.79 -11.05 0.79
C TRP A 9 1.57 -11.17 2.09
N ARG A 10 0.86 -11.44 3.18
CA ARG A 10 1.48 -11.71 4.48
C ARG A 10 1.93 -13.16 4.61
N ARG A 11 1.40 -14.05 3.79
CA ARG A 11 1.71 -15.49 3.82
C ARG A 11 2.06 -15.97 2.41
N TRP A 12 3.18 -16.67 2.29
CA TRP A 12 3.65 -17.23 1.02
C TRP A 12 2.63 -18.17 0.36
N SER A 13 1.90 -18.95 1.17
CA SER A 13 0.93 -19.94 0.69
C SER A 13 -0.41 -19.34 0.26
N SER A 14 -0.62 -18.03 0.40
CA SER A 14 -1.89 -17.41 0.01
C SER A 14 -1.93 -17.19 -1.50
N LEU A 15 -2.92 -17.81 -2.16
CA LEU A 15 -3.17 -17.62 -3.60
C LEU A 15 -3.70 -16.21 -3.91
N PHE A 16 -4.30 -15.55 -2.92
CA PHE A 16 -4.86 -14.20 -3.05
C PHE A 16 -4.06 -13.21 -2.19
N PRO A 17 -3.87 -11.97 -2.67
CA PRO A 17 -3.26 -10.93 -1.87
C PRO A 17 -4.13 -10.63 -0.65
N ASP A 18 -3.48 -10.45 0.49
CA ASP A 18 -4.13 -9.98 1.72
C ASP A 18 -4.66 -8.56 1.54
N GLN A 19 -3.90 -7.71 0.85
CA GLN A 19 -4.25 -6.32 0.60
C GLN A 19 -3.87 -5.91 -0.80
N VAL A 20 -4.72 -5.08 -1.40
CA VAL A 20 -4.48 -4.45 -2.71
C VAL A 20 -4.79 -2.97 -2.63
N GLY A 21 -4.16 -2.17 -3.49
CA GLY A 21 -4.43 -0.74 -3.54
C GLY A 21 -3.85 -0.07 -4.78
N TYR A 22 -4.50 1.01 -5.21
CA TYR A 22 -3.99 1.90 -6.24
C TYR A 22 -3.31 3.09 -5.58
N LEU A 23 -2.02 3.26 -5.80
CA LEU A 23 -1.22 4.31 -5.17
C LEU A 23 -0.44 5.10 -6.21
N GLU A 24 -0.31 6.40 -5.98
CA GLU A 24 0.58 7.26 -6.74
C GLU A 24 1.90 7.40 -5.99
N ALA A 25 3.01 7.07 -6.66
CA ALA A 25 4.35 7.17 -6.11
C ALA A 25 5.37 7.48 -7.21
N ASP A 26 6.57 7.90 -6.81
CA ASP A 26 7.66 8.10 -7.76
C ASP A 26 8.29 6.78 -8.22
N ASN A 27 8.18 5.73 -7.42
CA ASN A 27 8.66 4.39 -7.75
C ASN A 27 7.78 3.30 -7.12
N ALA A 28 7.91 2.08 -7.63
CA ALA A 28 7.11 0.93 -7.20
C ALA A 28 7.37 0.52 -5.74
N TYR A 29 8.59 0.68 -5.24
CA TYR A 29 8.94 0.35 -3.86
C TYR A 29 8.24 1.29 -2.86
N SER A 30 8.26 2.59 -3.14
CA SER A 30 7.55 3.59 -2.34
C SER A 30 6.05 3.31 -2.30
N ALA A 31 5.44 2.86 -3.40
CA ALA A 31 4.03 2.46 -3.42
C ALA A 31 3.76 1.24 -2.51
N ILE A 32 4.63 0.22 -2.54
CA ILE A 32 4.54 -0.96 -1.65
C ILE A 32 4.64 -0.55 -0.19
N VAL A 33 5.67 0.23 0.14
CA VAL A 33 5.92 0.70 1.51
C VAL A 33 4.73 1.53 1.99
N GLN A 34 4.22 2.45 1.18
CA GLN A 34 3.05 3.25 1.53
C GLN A 34 1.79 2.40 1.79
N LEU A 35 1.55 1.36 0.99
CA LEU A 35 0.45 0.41 1.24
C LEU A 35 0.67 -0.34 2.56
N MET A 36 1.90 -0.76 2.84
CA MET A 36 2.26 -1.39 4.11
C MET A 36 2.02 -0.46 5.30
N HIS A 37 2.41 0.82 5.22
CA HIS A 37 2.11 1.79 6.27
C HIS A 37 0.61 2.00 6.47
N THR A 38 -0.15 2.08 5.37
CA THR A 38 -1.61 2.29 5.40
C THR A 38 -2.32 1.18 6.19
N TYR A 39 -1.89 -0.07 6.00
CA TYR A 39 -2.43 -1.22 6.73
C TYR A 39 -1.63 -1.60 8.00
N GLY A 40 -0.62 -0.80 8.34
CA GLY A 40 0.21 -0.99 9.54
C GLY A 40 1.08 -2.24 9.54
N TYR A 41 1.45 -2.75 8.36
CA TYR A 41 2.34 -3.89 8.17
C TYR A 41 3.81 -3.47 8.26
N THR A 42 4.57 -4.14 9.12
CA THR A 42 6.02 -3.99 9.24
C THR A 42 6.79 -5.02 8.40
N GLN A 43 6.10 -6.06 7.97
CA GLN A 43 6.63 -7.15 7.16
C GLN A 43 5.56 -7.75 6.26
N VAL A 44 5.97 -8.18 5.07
CA VAL A 44 5.18 -8.95 4.11
C VAL A 44 6.06 -10.01 3.47
N GLU A 45 5.51 -11.19 3.21
CA GLU A 45 6.26 -12.30 2.61
C GLU A 45 6.40 -12.11 1.10
N HIS A 46 5.41 -11.48 0.46
CA HIS A 46 5.47 -11.13 -0.94
C HIS A 46 4.74 -9.80 -1.19
N ALA A 47 5.28 -8.99 -2.09
CA ALA A 47 4.62 -7.80 -2.60
C ALA A 47 4.87 -7.66 -4.10
N ALA A 48 3.87 -7.13 -4.79
CA ALA A 48 3.95 -6.82 -6.20
C ALA A 48 3.39 -5.42 -6.43
N ALA A 49 4.01 -4.68 -7.35
CA ALA A 49 3.56 -3.38 -7.80
C ALA A 49 3.67 -3.31 -9.32
N ARG A 50 2.59 -2.92 -9.99
CA ARG A 50 2.52 -2.78 -11.44
C ARG A 50 2.13 -1.36 -11.80
N ALA A 51 2.90 -0.69 -12.65
CA ALA A 51 2.50 0.58 -13.22
C ALA A 51 1.25 0.38 -14.09
N LEU A 52 0.24 1.23 -13.94
CA LEU A 52 -1.01 1.12 -14.72
C LEU A 52 -0.80 1.30 -16.22
N ASP A 53 0.25 2.04 -16.60
CA ASP A 53 0.71 2.20 -17.97
C ASP A 53 1.34 0.91 -18.55
N GLY A 54 1.57 -0.12 -17.72
CA GLY A 54 2.16 -1.39 -18.13
C GLY A 54 3.69 -1.35 -18.29
N SER A 55 4.31 -0.18 -18.14
CA SER A 55 5.74 0.05 -18.31
C SER A 55 6.63 -0.65 -17.27
N LEU A 56 6.08 -1.03 -16.11
CA LEU A 56 6.88 -1.63 -15.03
C LEU A 56 6.06 -2.62 -14.22
N VAL A 57 6.64 -3.80 -13.97
CA VAL A 57 6.17 -4.77 -12.99
C VAL A 57 7.30 -5.05 -12.02
N TYR A 58 7.10 -4.68 -10.76
CA TYR A 58 8.05 -4.88 -9.68
C TYR A 58 7.50 -5.93 -8.71
N ARG A 59 8.35 -6.87 -8.30
CA ARG A 59 8.02 -7.93 -7.34
C ARG A 59 9.14 -8.04 -6.33
N VAL A 60 8.77 -8.12 -5.07
CA VAL A 60 9.71 -8.26 -3.96
C VAL A 60 9.20 -9.32 -2.99
N TYR A 61 10.13 -10.01 -2.34
CA TYR A 61 9.86 -11.11 -1.43
C TYR A 61 10.56 -10.87 -0.10
N HIS A 62 9.97 -11.37 0.98
CA HIS A 62 10.46 -11.25 2.34
C HIS A 62 10.79 -9.80 2.74
N LEU A 63 9.87 -8.87 2.46
CA LEU A 63 10.06 -7.49 2.87
C LEU A 63 9.86 -7.37 4.38
N ARG A 64 10.89 -6.93 5.10
CA ARG A 64 10.93 -6.87 6.57
C ARG A 64 11.60 -5.59 7.04
N GLY A 65 11.33 -5.20 8.28
CA GLY A 65 11.97 -4.05 8.90
C GLY A 65 11.43 -2.70 8.40
N ILE A 66 10.22 -2.68 7.84
CA ILE A 66 9.55 -1.42 7.54
C ILE A 66 9.10 -0.81 8.87
N GLU A 67 9.77 0.27 9.26
CA GLU A 67 9.44 1.00 10.48
C GLU A 67 8.00 1.52 10.39
N ARG A 68 7.25 1.46 11.50
CA ARG A 68 5.94 2.12 11.57
C ARG A 68 6.15 3.63 11.59
N GLY A 69 6.14 4.23 10.41
CA GLY A 69 6.22 5.67 10.19
C GLY A 69 4.88 6.28 9.76
N PRO A 70 4.76 7.62 9.80
CA PRO A 70 3.60 8.33 9.26
C PRO A 70 3.36 7.95 7.79
N ILE A 71 2.10 7.76 7.40
CA ILE A 71 1.72 7.50 6.01
C ILE A 71 1.99 8.77 5.21
N TRP A 72 3.04 8.76 4.39
CA TRP A 72 3.36 9.88 3.50
C TRP A 72 2.44 9.83 2.29
N PHE A 73 1.31 10.53 2.35
CA PHE A 73 0.57 10.89 1.14
C PHE A 73 1.36 11.96 0.39
N TYR A 74 2.35 11.57 -0.41
CA TYR A 74 2.97 12.49 -1.37
C TYR A 74 1.91 12.88 -2.41
N GLY A 75 1.22 14.00 -2.17
CA GLY A 75 0.21 14.56 -3.08
C GLY A 75 -1.06 15.12 -2.44
N ARG A 76 -1.37 14.80 -1.18
CA ARG A 76 -2.38 15.54 -0.39
C ARG A 76 -2.03 15.47 1.09
N THR A 77 -1.70 16.63 1.66
CA THR A 77 -2.15 16.90 3.01
C THR A 77 -3.69 16.84 2.95
N LEU A 78 -4.30 15.77 3.48
CA LEU A 78 -5.69 15.83 3.94
C LEU A 78 -5.71 16.78 5.14
N LYS A 79 -5.48 18.07 4.86
CA LYS A 79 -6.06 19.13 5.64
C LYS A 79 -7.53 19.15 5.24
N ASP A 80 -8.33 18.77 6.21
CA ASP A 80 -9.76 19.02 6.31
C ASP A 80 -10.73 17.97 5.76
N SER A 81 -11.69 17.71 6.66
CA SER A 81 -13.04 17.20 6.48
C SER A 81 -13.27 15.69 6.37
N THR A 82 -13.85 15.19 7.47
CA THR A 82 -14.89 14.14 7.56
C THR A 82 -14.43 12.71 7.80
N ILE A 83 -14.01 12.44 9.05
CA ILE A 83 -14.43 11.21 9.72
C ILE A 83 -15.97 11.27 9.77
N GLN A 84 -16.66 10.62 8.84
CA GLN A 84 -18.06 10.30 9.03
C GLN A 84 -18.13 9.23 10.11
N HIS A 85 -18.33 9.70 11.34
CA HIS A 85 -18.90 8.93 12.43
C HIS A 85 -20.25 8.40 11.93
N VAL A 86 -20.33 7.10 11.68
CA VAL A 86 -21.61 6.41 11.45
C VAL A 86 -22.26 6.28 12.84
N PRO A 87 -23.38 6.94 13.13
CA PRO A 87 -24.07 6.71 14.39
C PRO A 87 -24.70 5.31 14.35
N ASP A 88 -24.41 4.54 15.40
CA ASP A 88 -25.12 3.33 15.80
C ASP A 88 -26.61 3.68 15.94
N GLN A 89 -27.47 3.10 15.10
CA GLN A 89 -28.93 3.16 15.25
C GLN A 89 -29.31 1.90 16.03
N GLY A 90 -29.92 2.12 17.21
CA GLY A 90 -30.24 1.10 18.20
C GLY A 90 -31.43 0.20 17.92
#